data_AF-A0A2E4FEG4-F1
#
_entry.id   AF-A0A2E4FEG4-F1
#
_cell.length_a   1.000
_cell.length_b   1.000
_cell.length_c   1.000
_cell.angle_alpha   90.00
_cell.angle_beta   90.00
_cell.angle_gamma   90.00
#
_symmetry.space_group_name_H-M   'P 1'
#
loop_
_entity.id
_entity.type
_entity.pdbx_description
1 polymer ?
#
loop_
_entity_poly.entity_id
_entity_poly.type
_entity_poly.pdbx_seq_one_letter_code
_entity_poly.pdbx_strand_id
1 'polypeptide(L)'
;MAAEVELDPVSGRHPLVLGESTFHGLTEAVAAPIENQDWSRWWIALAGSVCLLGVLAVSLAWLFWEGVGVWGLNNPVGWGWAIVNFVFWVGIGHAGTLISAILFLFRQKWRTSINRSAEAMTIFAVMCAGIFPGVHVGRVWAIYWVFPIPNQMDAWPNFRSPLLWDVFAVSTYFTVSAMFWYVGLIPDLATIRDRTKGLRRKIYGVFSLGWRGSNRHWQHYEAAYMVLAGLATPLVLSVHTIVSFDFAIAQLPGWHTTIFPPYFVAGAIFSGFAMVLTLLIPVRSIFKLEHLITIKHLENMAKIILLTGSLVGYAYAM
;
A
#
# COMPACT_ATOMS: atom_id res chain seq x y z
N MET A 1 -31.42 7.68 -18.95
CA MET A 1 -32.25 8.06 -17.79
C MET A 1 -31.46 7.72 -16.54
N ALA A 2 -30.86 8.73 -15.90
CA ALA A 2 -30.25 8.55 -14.59
C ALA A 2 -31.39 8.31 -13.60
N ALA A 3 -31.46 7.13 -13.00
CA ALA A 3 -32.35 6.91 -11.86
C ALA A 3 -32.01 7.96 -10.81
N GLU A 4 -33.00 8.72 -10.34
CA GLU A 4 -32.83 9.65 -9.22
C GLU A 4 -32.27 8.86 -8.06
N VAL A 5 -30.99 9.10 -7.74
CA VAL A 5 -30.34 8.45 -6.61
C VAL A 5 -30.89 9.13 -5.37
N GLU A 6 -31.89 8.50 -4.77
CA GLU A 6 -32.55 8.93 -3.54
C GLU A 6 -31.48 9.23 -2.48
N LEU A 7 -31.47 10.46 -1.97
CA LEU A 7 -30.54 10.87 -0.93
C LEU A 7 -30.88 10.09 0.35
N ASP A 8 -29.85 9.74 1.13
CA ASP A 8 -30.05 9.16 2.45
C ASP A 8 -30.95 10.09 3.28
N PRO A 9 -32.14 9.62 3.71
CA PRO A 9 -33.13 10.45 4.37
C PRO A 9 -32.64 11.00 5.72
N VAL A 10 -31.59 10.43 6.31
CA VAL A 10 -31.01 10.86 7.59
C VAL A 10 -29.82 11.79 7.38
N SER A 11 -28.91 11.45 6.47
CA SER A 11 -27.67 12.24 6.29
C SER A 11 -27.76 13.30 5.19
N GLY A 12 -28.79 13.27 4.34
CA GLY A 12 -28.95 14.14 3.17
C GLY A 12 -27.84 13.96 2.13
N ARG A 13 -27.13 12.83 2.16
CA ARG A 13 -25.99 12.52 1.27
C ARG A 13 -26.35 11.39 0.32
N HIS A 14 -25.69 11.33 -0.82
CA HIS A 14 -25.83 10.18 -1.71
C HIS A 14 -25.43 8.88 -0.98
N PRO A 15 -26.21 7.80 -1.13
CA PRO A 15 -25.89 6.50 -0.55
C PRO A 15 -24.56 6.00 -1.09
N LEU A 16 -23.75 5.44 -0.18
CA LEU A 16 -22.44 4.87 -0.53
C LEU A 16 -22.58 3.45 -1.10
N VAL A 17 -23.65 2.73 -0.75
CA VAL A 17 -23.98 1.42 -1.32
C VAL A 17 -25.30 1.57 -2.06
N LEU A 18 -25.34 1.15 -3.32
CA LEU A 18 -26.53 1.29 -4.17
C LEU A 18 -27.38 0.01 -4.13
N GLY A 19 -28.70 0.19 -4.13
CA GLY A 19 -29.68 -0.90 -4.05
C GLY A 19 -29.94 -1.40 -2.63
N GLU A 20 -30.93 -2.28 -2.49
CA GLU A 20 -31.26 -2.93 -1.21
C GLU A 20 -30.27 -4.06 -0.91
N SER A 21 -29.15 -3.73 -0.26
CA SER A 21 -28.18 -4.73 0.19
C SER A 21 -28.45 -5.08 1.65
N THR A 22 -29.05 -6.25 1.87
CA THR A 22 -29.09 -6.87 3.20
C THR A 22 -27.66 -7.28 3.61
N PHE A 23 -27.39 -7.46 4.91
CA PHE A 23 -26.07 -7.95 5.37
C PHE A 23 -25.67 -9.28 4.71
N HIS A 24 -26.65 -10.15 4.46
CA HIS A 24 -26.45 -11.38 3.72
C HIS A 24 -26.06 -11.11 2.26
N GLY A 25 -26.81 -10.24 1.55
CA GLY A 25 -26.51 -9.87 0.18
C GLY A 25 -25.12 -9.25 -0.01
N LEU A 26 -24.67 -8.42 0.93
CA LEU A 26 -23.30 -7.88 0.95
C LEU A 26 -22.26 -8.99 1.07
N THR A 27 -22.48 -9.95 1.98
CA THR A 27 -21.57 -11.08 2.20
C THR A 27 -21.47 -11.95 0.95
N GLU A 28 -22.62 -12.25 0.31
CA GLU A 28 -22.66 -13.00 -0.96
C GLU A 28 -21.90 -12.27 -2.07
N ALA A 29 -22.10 -10.95 -2.22
CA ALA A 29 -21.43 -10.16 -3.26
C ALA A 29 -19.90 -10.18 -3.11
N VAL A 30 -19.38 -10.07 -1.88
CA VAL A 30 -17.93 -10.06 -1.60
C VAL A 30 -17.32 -11.46 -1.66
N ALA A 31 -18.04 -12.49 -1.25
CA ALA A 31 -17.53 -13.86 -1.24
C ALA A 31 -17.70 -14.59 -2.58
N ALA A 32 -18.64 -14.16 -3.44
CA ALA A 32 -18.88 -14.75 -4.75
C ALA A 32 -17.62 -14.83 -5.64
N PRO A 33 -16.76 -13.80 -5.74
CA PRO A 33 -15.48 -13.90 -6.47
C PRO A 33 -14.52 -14.97 -5.93
N ILE A 34 -14.59 -15.28 -4.64
CA ILE A 34 -13.71 -16.27 -3.99
C ILE A 34 -14.24 -17.70 -4.23
N GLU A 35 -15.57 -17.85 -4.27
CA GLU A 35 -16.23 -19.15 -4.37
C GLU A 35 -16.51 -19.58 -5.81
N ASN A 36 -16.83 -18.65 -6.70
CA ASN A 36 -17.09 -18.94 -8.10
C ASN A 36 -15.79 -19.32 -8.82
N GLN A 37 -15.86 -20.40 -9.62
CA GLN A 37 -14.68 -21.13 -10.08
C GLN A 37 -14.18 -20.75 -11.48
N ASP A 38 -14.71 -19.71 -12.13
CA ASP A 38 -14.14 -19.28 -13.42
C ASP A 38 -12.89 -18.42 -13.23
N TRP A 39 -11.79 -19.10 -12.88
CA TRP A 39 -10.46 -18.52 -12.70
C TRP A 39 -9.66 -18.47 -14.00
N SER A 40 -10.27 -18.76 -15.16
CA SER A 40 -9.54 -18.85 -16.45
C SER A 40 -8.76 -17.57 -16.78
N ARG A 41 -9.42 -16.42 -16.69
CA ARG A 41 -8.80 -15.10 -16.90
C ARG A 41 -7.76 -14.77 -15.83
N TRP A 42 -8.01 -15.19 -14.59
CA TRP A 42 -7.07 -15.00 -13.49
C TRP A 42 -5.80 -15.82 -13.68
N TRP A 43 -5.90 -17.08 -14.14
CA TRP A 43 -4.74 -17.91 -14.45
C TRP A 43 -3.90 -17.33 -15.59
N ILE A 44 -4.52 -16.73 -16.61
CA ILE A 44 -3.80 -16.02 -17.68
C ILE A 44 -3.05 -14.82 -17.11
N ALA A 45 -3.72 -13.98 -16.31
CA ALA A 45 -3.08 -12.83 -15.66
C ALA A 45 -1.96 -13.24 -14.70
N LEU A 46 -2.16 -14.31 -13.94
CA LEU A 46 -1.14 -14.88 -13.05
C LEU A 46 0.05 -15.41 -13.85
N ALA A 47 -0.18 -16.18 -14.91
CA ALA A 47 0.88 -16.70 -15.75
C ALA A 47 1.71 -15.55 -16.34
N GLY A 48 1.07 -14.50 -16.88
CA GLY A 48 1.76 -13.30 -17.36
C GLY A 48 2.57 -12.60 -16.25
N SER A 49 2.00 -12.46 -15.05
CA SER A 49 2.68 -11.85 -13.90
C SER A 49 3.88 -12.67 -13.42
N VAL A 50 3.75 -14.00 -13.40
CA VAL A 50 4.84 -14.93 -13.04
C VAL A 50 5.95 -14.91 -14.09
N CYS A 51 5.61 -14.80 -15.38
CA CYS A 51 6.62 -14.62 -16.43
C CYS A 51 7.41 -13.32 -16.23
N LEU A 52 6.74 -12.21 -15.95
CA LEU A 52 7.41 -10.93 -15.65
C LEU A 52 8.25 -10.99 -14.37
N LEU A 53 7.78 -11.69 -13.34
CA LEU A 53 8.57 -11.97 -12.15
C LEU A 53 9.81 -12.82 -12.46
N GLY A 54 9.69 -13.77 -13.39
CA GLY A 54 10.81 -14.56 -13.90
C GLY A 54 11.84 -13.70 -14.62
N VAL A 55 11.41 -12.73 -15.44
CA VAL A 55 12.30 -11.73 -16.06
C VAL A 55 13.03 -10.92 -15.01
N LEU A 56 12.33 -10.45 -13.96
CA LEU A 56 12.97 -9.76 -12.84
C LEU A 56 14.00 -10.65 -12.14
N ALA A 57 13.68 -11.91 -11.85
CA ALA A 57 14.59 -12.85 -11.18
C ALA A 57 15.87 -13.10 -12.01
N VAL A 58 15.74 -13.31 -13.31
CA VAL A 58 16.89 -13.46 -14.23
C VAL A 58 17.72 -12.18 -14.28
N SER A 59 17.06 -11.02 -14.32
CA SER A 59 17.74 -9.71 -14.34
C SER A 59 18.52 -9.46 -13.05
N LEU A 60 17.96 -9.83 -11.90
CA LEU A 60 18.64 -9.73 -10.60
C LEU A 60 19.79 -10.74 -10.46
N ALA A 61 19.61 -11.97 -10.95
CA ALA A 61 20.70 -12.95 -10.97
C ALA A 61 21.88 -12.46 -11.82
N TRP A 62 21.59 -11.89 -13.00
CA TRP A 62 22.61 -11.27 -13.84
C TRP A 62 23.28 -10.07 -13.18
N LEU A 63 22.50 -9.21 -12.51
CA LEU A 63 23.02 -8.07 -11.73
C LEU A 63 24.00 -8.52 -10.63
N PHE A 64 23.70 -9.60 -9.93
CA PHE A 64 24.58 -10.12 -8.88
C PHE A 64 25.83 -10.80 -9.43
N TRP A 65 25.75 -11.35 -10.64
CA TRP A 65 26.88 -12.00 -11.31
C TRP A 65 27.86 -10.99 -11.91
N GLU A 66 27.35 -10.05 -12.71
CA GLU A 66 28.16 -9.08 -13.45
C GLU A 66 28.46 -7.81 -12.63
N GLY A 67 27.57 -7.44 -11.72
CA GLY A 67 27.67 -6.26 -10.87
C GLY A 67 26.82 -5.07 -11.33
N VAL A 68 26.79 -4.03 -10.50
CA VAL A 68 25.94 -2.83 -10.67
C VAL A 68 26.23 -2.00 -11.93
N GLY A 69 27.36 -2.24 -12.61
CA GLY A 69 27.72 -1.55 -13.86
C GLY A 69 26.75 -1.80 -15.01
N VAL A 70 26.01 -2.93 -14.99
CA VAL A 70 25.02 -3.28 -16.03
C VAL A 70 23.87 -2.28 -16.12
N TRP A 71 23.62 -1.49 -15.07
CA TRP A 71 22.59 -0.46 -15.07
C TRP A 71 22.89 0.75 -15.96
N GLY A 72 24.11 0.86 -16.50
CA GLY A 72 24.50 2.01 -17.30
C GLY A 72 24.60 3.30 -16.49
N LEU A 73 24.90 3.18 -15.19
CA LEU A 73 25.22 4.32 -14.34
C LEU A 73 26.53 4.95 -14.81
N ASN A 74 26.67 6.26 -14.63
CA ASN A 74 27.87 7.00 -15.01
C ASN A 74 28.38 7.82 -13.82
N ASN A 75 29.64 8.23 -13.84
CA ASN A 75 30.12 9.26 -12.94
C ASN A 75 29.92 10.62 -13.66
N PRO A 76 29.13 11.57 -13.13
CA PRO A 76 28.72 11.73 -11.72
C PRO A 76 27.35 11.18 -11.31
N VAL A 77 26.53 10.68 -12.25
CA VAL A 77 25.16 10.20 -11.97
C VAL A 77 25.15 8.74 -11.47
N GLY A 78 25.46 8.57 -10.18
CA GLY A 78 25.51 7.27 -9.52
C GLY A 78 24.15 6.66 -9.17
N TRP A 79 23.07 7.44 -9.25
CA TRP A 79 21.69 6.99 -9.03
C TRP A 79 20.87 7.14 -10.31
N GLY A 80 20.11 6.10 -10.64
CA GLY A 80 19.23 6.07 -11.81
C GLY A 80 17.92 5.37 -11.50
N TRP A 81 17.49 4.50 -12.41
CA TRP A 81 16.17 3.85 -12.36
C TRP A 81 15.86 3.11 -11.07
N ALA A 82 16.84 2.54 -10.38
CA ALA A 82 16.57 1.82 -9.14
C ALA A 82 16.09 2.72 -8.01
N ILE A 83 16.73 3.87 -7.79
CA ILE A 83 16.30 4.82 -6.76
C ILE A 83 15.01 5.53 -7.20
N VAL A 84 14.87 5.85 -8.50
CA VAL A 84 13.61 6.38 -9.04
C VAL A 84 12.45 5.42 -8.79
N ASN A 85 12.63 4.13 -9.09
CA ASN A 85 11.61 3.10 -8.87
C ASN A 85 11.39 2.84 -7.38
N PHE A 86 12.43 2.89 -6.55
CA PHE A 86 12.29 2.80 -5.09
C PHE A 86 11.34 3.87 -4.56
N VAL A 87 11.63 5.15 -4.83
CA VAL A 87 10.80 6.29 -4.40
C VAL A 87 9.38 6.15 -4.96
N PHE A 88 9.25 5.76 -6.24
CA PHE A 88 7.96 5.55 -6.89
C PHE A 88 7.11 4.47 -6.20
N TRP A 89 7.68 3.30 -5.93
CA TRP A 89 6.97 2.18 -5.30
C TRP A 89 6.65 2.46 -3.83
N VAL A 90 7.56 3.10 -3.07
CA VAL A 90 7.24 3.58 -1.72
C VAL A 90 6.09 4.60 -1.79
N GLY A 91 6.16 5.53 -2.74
CA GLY A 91 5.13 6.55 -3.01
C GLY A 91 3.74 5.94 -3.22
N ILE A 92 3.63 4.94 -4.12
CA ILE A 92 2.39 4.20 -4.36
C ILE A 92 1.86 3.59 -3.06
N GLY A 93 2.74 3.03 -2.23
CA GLY A 93 2.37 2.39 -0.98
C GLY A 93 1.60 3.30 -0.02
N HIS A 94 1.92 4.60 0.01
CA HIS A 94 1.35 5.54 0.99
C HIS A 94 -0.16 5.74 0.86
N ALA A 95 -0.72 5.70 -0.36
CA ALA A 95 -2.15 5.92 -0.54
C ALA A 95 -3.00 4.89 0.18
N GLY A 96 -2.57 3.62 0.22
CA GLY A 96 -3.35 2.57 0.87
C GLY A 96 -3.46 2.78 2.38
N THR A 97 -2.36 3.12 3.04
CA THR A 97 -2.34 3.46 4.46
C THR A 97 -3.03 4.78 4.78
N LEU A 98 -3.03 5.76 3.87
CA LEU A 98 -3.82 6.98 4.04
C LEU A 98 -5.33 6.66 4.00
N ILE A 99 -5.77 5.84 3.03
CA ILE A 99 -7.17 5.43 2.91
C ILE A 99 -7.62 4.64 4.15
N SER A 100 -6.77 3.80 4.70
CA SER A 100 -7.15 2.91 5.81
C SER A 100 -6.99 3.52 7.20
N ALA A 101 -6.02 4.41 7.40
CA ALA A 101 -5.74 5.06 8.68
C ALA A 101 -6.24 6.52 8.74
N ILE A 102 -5.79 7.40 7.84
CA ILE A 102 -6.13 8.84 7.91
C ILE A 102 -7.63 9.06 7.70
N LEU A 103 -8.23 8.44 6.68
CA LEU A 103 -9.68 8.54 6.47
C LEU A 103 -10.49 7.89 7.60
N PHE A 104 -9.92 6.89 8.29
CA PHE A 104 -10.55 6.33 9.50
C PHE A 104 -10.57 7.33 10.64
N LEU A 105 -9.46 8.03 10.90
CA LEU A 105 -9.38 9.08 11.92
C LEU A 105 -10.35 10.24 11.62
N PHE A 106 -10.51 10.61 10.35
CA PHE A 106 -11.52 11.58 9.90
C PHE A 106 -12.95 11.02 9.81
N ARG A 107 -13.18 9.78 10.26
CA ARG A 107 -14.48 9.08 10.26
C ARG A 107 -15.17 9.10 8.89
N GLN A 108 -14.40 9.04 7.81
CA GLN A 108 -14.92 9.04 6.45
C GLN A 108 -15.44 7.65 6.09
N LYS A 109 -16.77 7.51 6.00
CA LYS A 109 -17.44 6.22 5.79
C LYS A 109 -17.18 5.59 4.42
N TRP A 110 -16.90 6.41 3.40
CA TRP A 110 -16.68 5.96 2.01
C TRP A 110 -15.40 5.13 1.83
N ARG A 111 -14.44 5.20 2.77
CA ARG A 111 -13.23 4.35 2.70
C ARG A 111 -13.54 2.84 2.79
N THR A 112 -14.69 2.47 3.36
CA THR A 112 -15.02 1.09 3.77
C THR A 112 -15.04 0.12 2.60
N SER A 113 -15.47 0.55 1.41
CA SER A 113 -15.51 -0.30 0.22
C SER A 113 -14.14 -0.48 -0.46
N ILE A 114 -13.09 0.23 -0.01
CA ILE A 114 -11.80 0.33 -0.71
C ILE A 114 -10.62 -0.05 0.20
N ASN A 115 -10.78 0.06 1.52
CA ASN A 115 -9.69 -0.11 2.49
C ASN A 115 -8.90 -1.41 2.30
N ARG A 116 -9.56 -2.57 2.15
CA ARG A 116 -8.88 -3.87 2.04
C ARG A 116 -8.00 -3.96 0.80
N SER A 117 -8.50 -3.52 -0.37
CA SER A 117 -7.72 -3.51 -1.61
C SER A 117 -6.58 -2.50 -1.56
N ALA A 118 -6.79 -1.35 -0.92
CA ALA A 118 -5.77 -0.31 -0.82
C ALA A 118 -4.64 -0.72 0.14
N GLU A 119 -4.97 -1.33 1.29
CA GLU A 119 -3.99 -1.89 2.22
C GLU A 119 -3.17 -3.02 1.59
N ALA A 120 -3.80 -3.90 0.79
CA ALA A 120 -3.08 -4.94 0.05
C ALA A 120 -2.11 -4.32 -0.98
N MET A 121 -2.55 -3.29 -1.71
CA MET A 121 -1.69 -2.54 -2.64
C MET A 121 -0.46 -1.97 -1.93
N THR A 122 -0.63 -1.41 -0.72
CA THR A 122 0.51 -0.92 0.08
C THR A 122 1.56 -2.00 0.31
N ILE A 123 1.15 -3.18 0.79
CA ILE A 123 2.09 -4.24 1.17
C ILE A 123 2.88 -4.68 -0.06
N PHE A 124 2.21 -4.94 -1.19
CA PHE A 124 2.91 -5.36 -2.41
C PHE A 124 3.80 -4.25 -2.98
N ALA A 125 3.37 -2.99 -2.93
CA ALA A 125 4.18 -1.87 -3.37
C ALA A 125 5.45 -1.72 -2.52
N VAL A 126 5.34 -1.88 -1.19
CA VAL A 126 6.49 -1.84 -0.28
C VAL A 126 7.42 -3.05 -0.48
N MET A 127 6.89 -4.23 -0.78
CA MET A 127 7.71 -5.39 -1.15
C MET A 127 8.51 -5.13 -2.43
N CYS A 128 7.89 -4.56 -3.47
CA CYS A 128 8.57 -4.15 -4.69
C CYS A 128 9.63 -3.07 -4.41
N ALA A 129 9.30 -2.07 -3.58
CA ALA A 129 10.23 -1.02 -3.18
C ALA A 129 11.46 -1.58 -2.46
N GLY A 130 11.25 -2.48 -1.49
CA GLY A 130 12.31 -3.03 -0.65
C GLY A 130 13.38 -3.83 -1.40
N ILE A 131 13.09 -4.28 -2.63
CA ILE A 131 14.08 -4.92 -3.50
C ILE A 131 15.19 -3.92 -3.85
N PHE A 132 14.85 -2.67 -4.16
CA PHE A 132 15.81 -1.70 -4.71
C PHE A 132 16.94 -1.33 -3.72
N PRO A 133 16.68 -0.95 -2.45
CA PRO A 133 17.72 -0.77 -1.43
C PRO A 133 18.63 -2.00 -1.28
N GLY A 134 18.06 -3.19 -1.44
CA GLY A 134 18.77 -4.45 -1.39
C GLY A 134 19.76 -4.66 -2.54
N VAL A 135 19.38 -4.27 -3.77
CA VAL A 135 20.10 -4.67 -4.99
C VAL A 135 20.87 -3.53 -5.66
N HIS A 136 20.60 -2.28 -5.31
CA HIS A 136 21.34 -1.14 -5.87
C HIS A 136 22.75 -0.97 -5.29
N VAL A 137 23.06 -1.69 -4.22
CA VAL A 137 24.37 -1.66 -3.58
C VAL A 137 25.34 -2.60 -4.31
N GLY A 138 26.59 -2.19 -4.47
CA GLY A 138 27.60 -3.01 -5.16
C GLY A 138 27.93 -4.33 -4.44
N ARG A 139 27.74 -4.40 -3.11
CA ARG A 139 28.02 -5.58 -2.29
C ARG A 139 26.81 -5.99 -1.45
N VAL A 140 25.82 -6.56 -2.13
CA VAL A 140 24.55 -7.00 -1.51
C VAL A 140 24.76 -7.94 -0.34
N TRP A 141 25.74 -8.85 -0.40
CA TRP A 141 26.02 -9.80 0.69
C TRP A 141 26.49 -9.14 2.00
N ALA A 142 26.92 -7.87 1.98
CA ALA A 142 27.33 -7.13 3.16
C ALA A 142 26.23 -6.20 3.71
N ILE A 143 25.03 -6.21 3.12
CA ILE A 143 23.96 -5.28 3.52
C ILE A 143 23.54 -5.44 4.98
N TYR A 144 23.75 -6.61 5.59
CA TYR A 144 23.42 -6.83 6.99
C TYR A 144 24.18 -5.91 7.98
N TRP A 145 25.28 -5.28 7.56
CA TRP A 145 26.01 -4.27 8.35
C TRP A 145 25.26 -2.95 8.54
N VAL A 146 24.18 -2.72 7.80
CA VAL A 146 23.30 -1.55 8.06
C VAL A 146 22.48 -1.75 9.33
N PHE A 147 22.26 -3.00 9.77
CA PHE A 147 21.49 -3.25 10.99
C PHE A 147 22.37 -3.03 12.24
N PRO A 148 21.82 -2.42 13.30
CA PRO A 148 22.54 -2.13 14.54
C PRO A 148 22.65 -3.40 15.40
N ILE A 149 23.40 -4.39 14.92
CA ILE A 149 23.60 -5.69 15.58
C ILE A 149 25.02 -5.76 16.14
N PRO A 150 25.20 -6.13 17.43
CA PRO A 150 26.53 -6.35 17.99
C PRO A 150 27.33 -7.36 17.15
N ASN A 151 28.57 -7.00 16.82
CA ASN A 151 29.48 -7.83 16.04
C ASN A 151 30.86 -7.88 16.71
N GLN A 152 31.73 -8.76 16.21
CA GLN A 152 33.06 -9.01 16.78
C GLN A 152 33.99 -7.79 16.72
N MET A 153 33.65 -6.77 15.93
CA MET A 153 34.47 -5.58 15.70
C MET A 153 33.97 -4.35 16.47
N ASP A 154 32.91 -4.49 17.29
CA ASP A 154 32.19 -3.37 17.93
C ASP A 154 31.82 -2.25 16.94
N ALA A 155 31.60 -2.60 15.67
CA ALA A 155 31.26 -1.66 14.62
C ALA A 155 29.76 -1.39 14.60
N TRP A 156 29.37 -0.12 14.42
CA TRP A 156 27.97 0.32 14.37
C TRP A 156 27.70 1.16 13.11
N PRO A 157 26.45 1.17 12.61
CA PRO A 157 26.09 2.00 11.47
C PRO A 157 26.11 3.50 11.85
N ASN A 158 26.34 4.35 10.85
CA ASN A 158 26.29 5.81 11.04
C ASN A 158 24.84 6.32 11.04
N PHE A 159 24.32 6.62 12.23
CA PHE A 159 22.95 7.13 12.43
C PHE A 159 22.67 8.53 11.88
N ARG A 160 23.65 9.20 11.24
CA ARG A 160 23.44 10.48 10.56
C ARG A 160 23.04 10.31 9.09
N SER A 161 23.15 9.10 8.54
CA SER A 161 22.88 8.85 7.12
C SER A 161 21.38 8.67 6.85
N PRO A 162 20.77 9.47 5.96
CA PRO A 162 19.38 9.30 5.55
C PRO A 162 19.07 7.91 4.98
N LEU A 163 20.00 7.34 4.19
CA LEU A 163 19.91 5.96 3.71
C LEU A 163 19.75 4.90 4.81
N LEU A 164 20.29 5.15 6.01
CA LEU A 164 20.09 4.24 7.14
C LEU A 164 18.68 4.42 7.72
N TRP A 165 18.21 5.67 7.82
CA TRP A 165 16.86 5.95 8.26
C TRP A 165 15.82 5.30 7.35
N ASP A 166 16.09 5.23 6.06
CA ASP A 166 15.30 4.51 5.06
C ASP A 166 15.11 3.03 5.40
N VAL A 167 16.18 2.34 5.84
CA VAL A 167 16.08 0.93 6.29
C VAL A 167 15.08 0.80 7.43
N PHE A 168 15.15 1.69 8.43
CA PHE A 168 14.20 1.68 9.55
C PHE A 168 12.80 2.10 9.12
N ALA A 169 12.68 3.14 8.30
CA ALA A 169 11.41 3.67 7.84
C ALA A 169 10.64 2.61 7.04
N VAL A 170 11.26 2.01 6.03
CA VAL A 170 10.61 1.00 5.17
C VAL A 170 10.32 -0.29 5.94
N SER A 171 11.23 -0.76 6.81
CA SER A 171 10.99 -1.98 7.60
C SER A 171 9.87 -1.82 8.64
N THR A 172 9.85 -0.70 9.36
CA THR A 172 8.76 -0.39 10.30
C THR A 172 7.45 -0.14 9.55
N TYR A 173 7.48 0.57 8.43
CA TYR A 173 6.31 0.79 7.59
C TYR A 173 5.70 -0.51 7.06
N PHE A 174 6.53 -1.42 6.54
CA PHE A 174 6.10 -2.75 6.11
C PHE A 174 5.46 -3.53 7.27
N THR A 175 6.14 -3.57 8.41
CA THR A 175 5.68 -4.33 9.59
C THR A 175 4.34 -3.81 10.10
N VAL A 176 4.21 -2.50 10.30
CA VAL A 176 2.97 -1.87 10.78
C VAL A 176 1.86 -2.03 9.75
N SER A 177 2.14 -1.87 8.45
CA SER A 177 1.14 -2.04 7.39
C SER A 177 0.66 -3.48 7.29
N ALA A 178 1.56 -4.46 7.37
CA ALA A 178 1.23 -5.88 7.38
C ALA A 178 0.39 -6.26 8.60
N MET A 179 0.75 -5.78 9.80
CA MET A 179 -0.04 -5.98 11.01
C MET A 179 -1.43 -5.34 10.90
N PHE A 180 -1.50 -4.10 10.43
CA PHE A 180 -2.76 -3.37 10.31
C PHE A 180 -3.72 -4.03 9.31
N TRP A 181 -3.20 -4.45 8.16
CA TRP A 181 -3.97 -5.19 7.18
C TRP A 181 -4.43 -6.55 7.71
N TYR A 182 -3.52 -7.31 8.33
CA TYR A 182 -3.84 -8.64 8.87
C TYR A 182 -4.89 -8.56 9.99
N VAL A 183 -4.74 -7.63 10.94
CA VAL A 183 -5.74 -7.42 12.00
C VAL A 183 -7.10 -7.13 11.41
N GLY A 184 -7.18 -6.24 10.41
CA GLY A 184 -8.43 -5.93 9.74
C GLY A 184 -9.03 -7.09 8.94
N LEU A 185 -8.24 -8.08 8.53
CA LEU A 185 -8.71 -9.29 7.85
C LEU A 185 -9.21 -10.38 8.80
N ILE A 186 -8.92 -10.33 10.10
CA ILE A 186 -9.31 -11.40 11.04
C ILE A 186 -10.82 -11.73 10.97
N PRO A 187 -11.74 -10.75 11.00
CA PRO A 187 -13.17 -11.03 10.87
C PRO A 187 -13.55 -11.57 9.48
N ASP A 188 -12.95 -11.04 8.41
CA ASP A 188 -13.21 -11.46 7.03
C ASP A 188 -12.80 -12.92 6.80
N LEU A 189 -11.63 -13.31 7.32
CA LEU A 189 -11.13 -14.69 7.26
C LEU A 189 -12.03 -15.65 8.03
N ALA A 190 -12.65 -15.21 9.14
CA ALA A 190 -13.64 -16.01 9.85
C ALA A 190 -14.92 -16.21 9.03
N THR A 191 -15.38 -15.18 8.32
CA THR A 191 -16.53 -15.29 7.42
C THR A 191 -16.27 -16.33 6.32
N ILE A 192 -15.11 -16.28 5.66
CA ILE A 192 -14.76 -17.25 4.61
C ILE A 192 -14.48 -18.66 5.17
N ARG A 193 -13.90 -18.76 6.37
CA ARG A 193 -13.75 -20.05 7.09
C ARG A 193 -15.09 -20.75 7.23
N ASP A 194 -16.13 -20.02 7.61
CA ASP A 194 -17.44 -20.61 7.92
C ASP A 194 -18.23 -21.00 6.66
N ARG A 195 -17.85 -20.46 5.48
CA ARG A 195 -18.40 -20.86 4.16
C ARG A 195 -17.63 -21.99 3.47
N THR A 196 -16.37 -22.21 3.83
CA THR A 196 -15.51 -23.21 3.18
C THR A 196 -15.54 -24.58 3.87
N LYS A 197 -15.13 -25.64 3.15
CA LYS A 197 -15.06 -27.03 3.65
C LYS A 197 -13.65 -27.60 3.50
N GLY A 198 -13.36 -28.70 4.21
CA GLY A 198 -12.12 -29.46 4.09
C GLY A 198 -10.86 -28.70 4.51
N LEU A 199 -9.81 -28.76 3.68
CA LEU A 199 -8.51 -28.13 3.97
C LEU A 199 -8.60 -26.60 4.00
N ARG A 200 -9.38 -25.98 3.10
CA ARG A 200 -9.56 -24.51 3.06
C ARG A 200 -10.08 -23.98 4.39
N ARG A 201 -11.07 -24.66 4.98
CA ARG A 201 -11.60 -24.30 6.30
C ARG A 201 -10.54 -24.35 7.39
N LYS A 202 -9.63 -25.33 7.36
CA LYS A 202 -8.52 -25.39 8.33
C LYS A 202 -7.56 -24.21 8.16
N ILE A 203 -7.20 -23.87 6.93
CA ILE A 203 -6.29 -22.75 6.62
C ILE A 203 -6.90 -21.42 7.10
N TYR A 204 -8.12 -21.09 6.68
CA TYR A 204 -8.83 -19.89 7.16
C TYR A 204 -9.10 -19.94 8.67
N GLY A 205 -9.27 -21.15 9.24
CA GLY A 205 -9.38 -21.38 10.68
C GLY A 205 -8.15 -20.93 11.47
N VAL A 206 -6.95 -21.27 10.99
CA VAL A 206 -5.69 -20.82 11.61
C VAL A 206 -5.57 -19.30 11.53
N PHE A 207 -5.76 -18.71 10.34
CA PHE A 207 -5.56 -17.28 10.14
C PHE A 207 -6.65 -16.39 10.76
N SER A 208 -7.84 -16.93 11.05
CA SER A 208 -8.89 -16.20 11.77
C SER A 208 -8.70 -16.19 13.30
N LEU A 209 -7.64 -16.82 13.83
CA LEU A 209 -7.27 -16.79 15.26
C LEU A 209 -8.43 -17.13 16.22
N GLY A 210 -9.32 -18.03 15.80
CA GLY A 210 -10.49 -18.41 16.59
C GLY A 210 -11.54 -17.30 16.74
N TRP A 211 -11.62 -16.35 15.82
CA TRP A 211 -12.63 -15.29 15.82
C TRP A 211 -14.05 -15.87 15.76
N ARG A 212 -14.89 -15.44 16.71
CA ARG A 212 -16.31 -15.84 16.89
C ARG A 212 -17.30 -14.68 16.80
N GLY A 213 -16.84 -13.46 16.54
CA GLY A 213 -17.70 -12.27 16.54
C GLY A 213 -18.34 -11.92 17.89
N SER A 214 -17.72 -12.33 19.02
CA SER A 214 -18.24 -11.97 20.35
C SER A 214 -18.12 -10.46 20.62
N ASN A 215 -18.95 -9.92 21.51
CA ASN A 215 -18.89 -8.50 21.88
C ASN A 215 -17.48 -8.09 22.37
N ARG A 216 -16.83 -8.95 23.16
CA ARG A 216 -15.45 -8.71 23.63
C ARG A 216 -14.44 -8.63 22.49
N HIS A 217 -14.61 -9.46 21.45
CA HIS A 217 -13.74 -9.41 20.28
C HIS A 217 -13.88 -8.10 19.52
N TRP A 218 -15.12 -7.62 19.30
CA TRP A 218 -15.38 -6.35 18.62
C TRP A 218 -14.83 -5.14 19.39
N GLN A 219 -15.03 -5.10 20.71
CA GLN A 219 -14.48 -4.02 21.54
C GLN A 219 -12.94 -3.93 21.45
N HIS A 220 -12.25 -5.07 21.53
CA HIS A 220 -10.79 -5.08 21.41
C HIS A 220 -10.31 -4.79 19.98
N TYR A 221 -11.03 -5.28 18.98
CA TYR A 221 -10.73 -5.05 17.57
C TYR A 221 -10.82 -3.56 17.21
N GLU A 222 -11.89 -2.87 17.60
CA GLU A 222 -12.07 -1.44 17.34
C GLU A 222 -10.99 -0.60 18.04
N ALA A 223 -10.66 -0.94 19.29
CA ALA A 223 -9.58 -0.29 20.04
C ALA A 223 -8.22 -0.51 19.35
N ALA A 224 -7.90 -1.74 18.97
CA ALA A 224 -6.65 -2.06 18.28
C ALA A 224 -6.55 -1.36 16.91
N TYR A 225 -7.63 -1.37 16.13
CA TYR A 225 -7.69 -0.68 14.84
C TYR A 225 -7.47 0.83 15.01
N MET A 226 -8.05 1.44 16.04
CA MET A 226 -7.87 2.86 16.33
C MET A 226 -6.43 3.21 16.71
N VAL A 227 -5.80 2.40 17.57
CA VAL A 227 -4.39 2.58 17.96
C VAL A 227 -3.49 2.43 16.73
N LEU A 228 -3.69 1.39 15.93
CA LEU A 228 -2.89 1.17 14.72
C LEU A 228 -3.08 2.30 13.69
N ALA A 229 -4.31 2.80 13.51
CA ALA A 229 -4.57 3.95 12.63
C ALA A 229 -3.88 5.23 13.14
N GLY A 230 -3.88 5.44 14.47
CA GLY A 230 -3.18 6.55 15.12
C GLY A 230 -1.66 6.47 14.96
N LEU A 231 -1.08 5.27 15.04
CA LEU A 231 0.36 5.05 14.84
C LEU A 231 0.78 5.10 13.37
N ALA A 232 -0.05 4.56 12.47
CA ALA A 232 0.23 4.52 11.04
C ALA A 232 0.23 5.93 10.41
N THR A 233 -0.58 6.85 10.93
CA THR A 233 -0.71 8.19 10.34
C THR A 233 0.59 9.02 10.40
N PRO A 234 1.24 9.21 11.57
CA PRO A 234 2.57 9.81 11.64
C PRO A 234 3.61 9.03 10.84
N LEU A 235 3.54 7.70 10.86
CA LEU A 235 4.47 6.83 10.13
C LEU A 235 4.42 7.07 8.62
N VAL A 236 3.22 7.19 8.05
CA VAL A 236 3.01 7.48 6.62
C VAL A 236 3.66 8.80 6.23
N LEU A 237 3.49 9.85 7.05
CA LEU A 237 4.09 11.15 6.79
C LEU A 237 5.62 11.12 6.97
N SER A 238 6.12 10.42 8.00
CA SER A 238 7.54 10.37 8.31
C SER A 238 8.33 9.52 7.31
N VAL A 239 7.79 8.39 6.84
CA VAL A 239 8.52 7.47 5.95
C VAL A 239 8.85 8.14 4.62
N HIS A 240 7.87 8.78 3.98
CA HIS A 240 8.13 9.46 2.71
C HIS A 240 8.94 10.76 2.88
N THR A 241 8.84 11.39 4.07
CA THR A 241 9.74 12.48 4.47
C THR A 241 11.18 11.99 4.58
N ILE A 242 11.42 10.83 5.18
CA ILE A 242 12.76 10.24 5.30
C ILE A 242 13.34 9.92 3.92
N VAL A 243 12.55 9.30 3.04
CA VAL A 243 12.95 9.06 1.63
C VAL A 243 13.28 10.38 0.92
N SER A 244 12.56 11.47 1.20
CA SER A 244 12.88 12.78 0.63
C SER A 244 14.19 13.38 1.16
N PHE A 245 14.59 13.02 2.40
CA PHE A 245 15.80 13.52 3.03
C PHE A 245 17.07 12.97 2.37
N ASP A 246 17.00 11.83 1.69
CA ASP A 246 18.08 11.33 0.83
C ASP A 246 18.52 12.36 -0.22
N PHE A 247 17.56 13.15 -0.72
CA PHE A 247 17.82 14.22 -1.67
C PHE A 247 18.04 15.56 -0.97
N ALA A 248 17.13 15.94 -0.06
CA ALA A 248 17.11 17.29 0.54
C ALA A 248 18.38 17.64 1.33
N ILE A 249 19.02 16.64 1.95
CA ILE A 249 20.24 16.83 2.76
C ILE A 249 21.49 16.91 1.87
N ALA A 250 21.44 16.38 0.63
CA ALA A 250 22.56 16.45 -0.29
C ALA A 250 22.89 17.90 -0.66
N GLN A 251 24.18 18.21 -0.80
CA GLN A 251 24.67 19.54 -1.20
C GLN A 251 24.71 19.69 -2.74
N LEU A 252 23.69 19.16 -3.42
CA LEU A 252 23.58 19.24 -4.88
C LEU A 252 22.56 20.34 -5.25
N PRO A 253 22.90 21.27 -6.16
CA PRO A 253 21.95 22.23 -6.69
C PRO A 253 20.73 21.50 -7.27
N GLY A 254 19.54 21.95 -6.91
CA GLY A 254 18.26 21.33 -7.28
C GLY A 254 17.81 20.21 -6.34
N TRP A 255 18.68 19.67 -5.48
CA TRP A 255 18.27 18.72 -4.43
C TRP A 255 18.24 19.38 -3.05
N HIS A 256 19.18 20.28 -2.75
CA HIS A 256 19.24 20.97 -1.47
C HIS A 256 18.11 21.99 -1.31
N THR A 257 16.95 21.55 -0.82
CA THR A 257 15.79 22.41 -0.57
C THR A 257 14.94 21.87 0.57
N THR A 258 14.32 22.78 1.32
CA THR A 258 13.51 22.47 2.51
C THR A 258 12.06 22.10 2.19
N ILE A 259 11.61 22.32 0.94
CA ILE A 259 10.23 22.00 0.52
C ILE A 259 10.03 20.53 0.16
N PHE A 260 11.12 19.77 -0.03
CA PHE A 260 11.05 18.38 -0.49
C PHE A 260 10.22 17.45 0.40
N PRO A 261 10.33 17.46 1.74
CA PRO A 261 9.51 16.59 2.57
C PRO A 261 8.00 16.68 2.34
N PRO A 262 7.34 17.85 2.47
CA PRO A 262 5.91 17.94 2.18
C PRO A 262 5.58 17.74 0.69
N TYR A 263 6.48 18.13 -0.22
CA TYR A 263 6.30 17.94 -1.66
C TYR A 263 6.27 16.45 -2.05
N PHE A 264 7.24 15.65 -1.58
CA PHE A 264 7.30 14.22 -1.81
C PHE A 264 6.06 13.55 -1.21
N VAL A 265 5.67 13.90 0.02
CA VAL A 265 4.46 13.34 0.65
C VAL A 265 3.21 13.63 -0.19
N ALA A 266 3.04 14.85 -0.70
CA ALA A 266 1.94 15.18 -1.60
C ALA A 266 2.01 14.37 -2.91
N GLY A 267 3.22 14.20 -3.47
CA GLY A 267 3.48 13.38 -4.66
C GLY A 267 3.14 11.90 -4.45
N ALA A 268 3.43 11.34 -3.27
CA ALA A 268 3.08 9.96 -2.91
C ALA A 268 1.57 9.75 -2.83
N ILE A 269 0.85 10.71 -2.25
CA ILE A 269 -0.62 10.67 -2.21
C ILE A 269 -1.17 10.76 -3.64
N PHE A 270 -0.65 11.68 -4.46
CA PHE A 270 -1.05 11.84 -5.85
C PHE A 270 -0.86 10.55 -6.66
N SER A 271 0.35 9.99 -6.68
CA SER A 271 0.67 8.78 -7.44
C SER A 271 -0.03 7.54 -6.91
N GLY A 272 -0.14 7.41 -5.59
CA GLY A 272 -0.80 6.26 -4.97
C GLY A 272 -2.32 6.24 -5.22
N PHE A 273 -3.02 7.37 -5.10
CA PHE A 273 -4.46 7.40 -5.45
C PHE A 273 -4.70 7.18 -6.94
N ALA A 274 -3.80 7.68 -7.81
CA ALA A 274 -3.85 7.36 -9.23
C ALA A 274 -3.73 5.85 -9.47
N MET A 275 -2.77 5.18 -8.80
CA MET A 275 -2.62 3.72 -8.88
C MET A 275 -3.86 2.99 -8.35
N VAL A 276 -4.42 3.40 -7.21
CA VAL A 276 -5.67 2.83 -6.69
C VAL A 276 -6.79 2.88 -7.73
N LEU A 277 -6.98 4.02 -8.42
CA LEU A 277 -7.99 4.13 -9.48
C LEU A 277 -7.71 3.16 -10.64
N THR A 278 -6.46 3.05 -11.09
CA THR A 278 -6.11 2.13 -12.19
C THR A 278 -6.40 0.66 -11.87
N LEU A 279 -6.29 0.26 -10.60
CA LEU A 279 -6.62 -1.10 -10.17
C LEU A 279 -8.13 -1.27 -9.89
N LEU A 280 -8.75 -0.27 -9.27
CA LEU A 280 -10.11 -0.38 -8.75
C LEU A 280 -11.18 -0.23 -9.83
N ILE A 281 -10.94 0.57 -10.87
CA ILE A 281 -11.85 0.71 -12.03
C ILE A 281 -12.07 -0.64 -12.76
N PRO A 282 -11.03 -1.38 -13.18
CA PRO A 282 -11.23 -2.68 -13.82
C PRO A 282 -11.77 -3.72 -12.84
N VAL A 283 -11.29 -3.76 -11.59
CA VAL A 283 -11.82 -4.69 -10.56
C VAL A 283 -13.32 -4.50 -10.36
N ARG A 284 -13.77 -3.25 -10.26
CA ARG A 284 -15.19 -2.88 -10.15
C ARG A 284 -16.02 -3.50 -11.27
N SER A 285 -15.55 -3.42 -12.51
CA SER A 285 -16.29 -3.93 -13.68
C SER A 285 -16.19 -5.45 -13.86
N ILE A 286 -15.00 -6.02 -13.66
CA ILE A 286 -14.75 -7.46 -13.84
C ILE A 286 -15.54 -8.27 -12.81
N PHE A 287 -15.58 -7.82 -11.55
CA PHE A 287 -16.25 -8.51 -10.46
C PHE A 287 -17.67 -8.00 -10.19
N LYS A 288 -18.19 -7.09 -11.03
CA LYS A 288 -19.54 -6.52 -10.92
C LYS A 288 -19.84 -5.89 -9.55
N LEU A 289 -18.87 -5.15 -9.01
CA LEU A 289 -18.93 -4.50 -7.70
C LEU A 289 -19.38 -3.04 -7.80
N GLU A 290 -20.08 -2.64 -8.88
CA GLU A 290 -20.50 -1.26 -9.13
C GLU A 290 -21.42 -0.69 -8.04
N HIS A 291 -22.14 -1.56 -7.35
CA HIS A 291 -23.07 -1.24 -6.27
C HIS A 291 -22.35 -0.99 -4.93
N LEU A 292 -21.17 -1.58 -4.70
CA LEU A 292 -20.34 -1.35 -3.51
C LEU A 292 -19.31 -0.23 -3.72
N ILE A 293 -18.73 -0.20 -4.92
CA ILE A 293 -17.75 0.77 -5.37
C ILE A 293 -18.44 1.71 -6.35
N THR A 294 -19.13 2.70 -5.80
CA THR A 294 -19.94 3.64 -6.59
C THR A 294 -19.10 4.72 -7.26
N ILE A 295 -19.69 5.46 -8.20
CA ILE A 295 -19.05 6.64 -8.82
C ILE A 295 -18.63 7.67 -7.77
N LYS A 296 -19.34 7.76 -6.64
CA LYS A 296 -18.98 8.68 -5.56
C LYS A 296 -17.61 8.39 -4.96
N HIS A 297 -17.24 7.11 -4.85
CA HIS A 297 -15.93 6.70 -4.41
C HIS A 297 -14.84 7.19 -5.36
N LEU A 298 -15.05 7.03 -6.67
CA LEU A 298 -14.12 7.47 -7.71
C LEU A 298 -14.00 9.00 -7.73
N GLU A 299 -15.11 9.72 -7.59
CA GLU A 299 -15.15 11.19 -7.54
C GLU A 299 -14.39 11.73 -6.32
N ASN A 300 -14.57 11.13 -5.14
CA ASN A 300 -13.85 11.51 -3.93
C ASN A 300 -12.34 11.28 -4.07
N MET A 301 -11.93 10.16 -4.68
CA MET A 301 -10.51 9.92 -4.97
C MET A 301 -9.95 10.92 -5.98
N ALA A 302 -10.69 11.24 -7.05
CA ALA A 302 -10.29 12.24 -8.03
C ALA A 302 -10.11 13.63 -7.40
N LYS A 303 -10.96 14.00 -6.44
CA LYS A 303 -10.81 15.26 -5.67
C LYS A 303 -9.53 15.30 -4.86
N ILE A 304 -9.16 14.19 -4.22
CA ILE A 304 -7.88 14.09 -3.47
C ILE A 304 -6.71 14.21 -4.45
N ILE A 305 -6.75 13.50 -5.58
CA ILE A 305 -5.73 13.58 -6.63
C ILE A 305 -5.57 15.03 -7.10
N LEU A 306 -6.67 15.72 -7.41
CA LEU A 306 -6.64 17.12 -7.85
C LEU A 306 -5.99 18.04 -6.81
N LEU A 307 -6.38 17.89 -5.54
CA LEU A 307 -5.79 18.65 -4.43
C LEU A 307 -4.28 18.40 -4.36
N THR A 308 -3.86 17.15 -4.29
CA THR A 308 -2.42 16.82 -4.19
C THR A 308 -1.64 17.20 -5.43
N GLY A 309 -2.25 17.10 -6.62
CA GLY A 309 -1.67 17.56 -7.88
C GLY A 309 -1.46 19.07 -7.91
N SER A 310 -2.38 19.85 -7.35
CA SER A 310 -2.19 21.30 -7.19
C SER A 310 -1.09 21.66 -6.18
N LEU A 311 -0.93 20.91 -5.10
CA LEU A 311 0.16 21.11 -4.12
C LEU A 311 1.53 20.80 -4.74
N VAL A 312 1.62 19.70 -5.48
CA VAL A 312 2.80 19.32 -6.27
C VAL A 312 3.09 20.39 -7.32
N GLY A 313 2.07 20.84 -8.07
CA GLY A 313 2.20 21.91 -9.07
C GLY A 313 2.68 23.24 -8.47
N TYR A 314 2.21 23.60 -7.27
CA TYR A 314 2.69 24.78 -6.56
C TYR A 314 4.18 24.68 -6.24
N ALA A 315 4.66 23.53 -5.77
CA ALA A 315 6.07 23.33 -5.47
C ALA A 315 6.97 23.43 -6.73
N TYR A 316 6.44 23.10 -7.91
CA TYR A 316 7.15 23.29 -9.19
C TYR A 316 7.14 24.74 -9.69
N ALA A 317 6.15 25.54 -9.27
CA ALA A 317 5.99 26.91 -9.72
C ALA A 317 6.82 27.92 -8.91
N MET A 318 7.21 27.55 -7.68
CA MET A 318 8.15 28.32 -6.85
C MET A 318 9.60 28.06 -7.26
#